data_AF-A0A846A3L1-F1
#
_entry.id   AF-A0A846A3L1-F1
#
_cell.length_a   1.000
_cell.length_b   1.000
_cell.length_c   1.000
_cell.angle_alpha   90.00
_cell.angle_beta   90.00
_cell.angle_gamma   90.00
#
_symmetry.space_group_name_H-M   'P 1'
#
loop_
_entity.id
_entity.type
_entity.pdbx_description
1 polymer ?
#
loop_
_entity_poly.entity_id
_entity_poly.type
_entity_poly.pdbx_seq_one_letter_code
_entity_poly.pdbx_strand_id
1 'polypeptide(L)'
;MEATSDRGDNRRLLGSAQSKLHPLITQKFQSPLSKDIFFESHLSTEALPFLADYQIYDRVVVPGACYLSLLLTTTSLTCSQAGCQLTNIVFTQALAIPEGQTCTVQTMLTPQEENLNFQVISFATHPADNTSVSQTQPYTLHAEGNLASWHDTLPKLSVQDIQGRCSQVVEGTTIYQKLEQRHIQLGEYFRWIETAWVGNQEFLICLKQPTFVRDADSYPLYPSLIDACFQLIIADAITHSATDTKTWLPLQIERFSYMGHSPGETLWCHGQLRPNQGEGADRQIWDLLLFNVEGQGMARIEGFEVRQANPEVVLRTITTIESAPTAKDDQILAQIKVALEAEREQLLRTYLQEQVAHLLGMKTSEIDVQQHLNYMGLDSLVAVNLRNRLQTKLSVHIPITKFMEELTIAD
;
A
#
# COMPACT_ATOMS: atom_id res chain seq x y z
N MET A 1 70.74 -20.36 -18.93
CA MET A 1 70.38 -21.19 -17.75
C MET A 1 69.79 -20.27 -16.70
N GLU A 2 68.65 -20.67 -16.14
CA GLU A 2 67.93 -20.14 -14.95
C GLU A 2 67.37 -18.71 -15.09
N ALA A 3 66.07 -18.43 -15.21
CA ALA A 3 64.86 -18.79 -14.44
C ALA A 3 64.78 -18.16 -13.03
N THR A 4 63.83 -17.23 -12.84
CA THR A 4 63.01 -16.99 -11.61
C THR A 4 62.03 -15.81 -11.85
N SER A 5 60.74 -16.14 -12.04
CA SER A 5 59.56 -15.81 -11.18
C SER A 5 59.15 -14.33 -11.16
N ASP A 6 58.12 -13.93 -11.89
CA ASP A 6 56.69 -14.04 -11.53
C ASP A 6 56.34 -13.35 -10.19
N ARG A 7 55.79 -12.13 -10.30
CA ARG A 7 54.90 -11.53 -9.31
C ARG A 7 53.71 -10.95 -10.06
N GLY A 8 52.66 -11.76 -10.13
CA GLY A 8 51.32 -11.33 -10.53
C GLY A 8 50.84 -10.15 -9.70
N ASP A 9 50.50 -9.07 -10.39
CA ASP A 9 49.75 -7.96 -9.83
C ASP A 9 48.27 -8.38 -9.78
N ASN A 10 47.86 -8.87 -8.62
CA ASN A 10 46.47 -9.20 -8.30
C ASN A 10 45.64 -7.91 -8.35
N ARG A 11 45.03 -7.63 -9.49
CA ARG A 11 43.87 -6.75 -9.60
C ARG A 11 42.77 -7.27 -8.67
N ARG A 12 42.73 -6.71 -7.46
CA ARG A 12 41.57 -6.75 -6.57
C ARG A 12 40.39 -6.19 -7.36
N LEU A 13 39.50 -7.09 -7.79
CA LEU A 13 38.13 -6.76 -8.14
C LEU A 13 37.46 -6.24 -6.86
N LEU A 14 37.53 -4.92 -6.66
CA LEU A 14 36.67 -4.21 -5.73
C LEU A 14 35.25 -4.40 -6.26
N GLY A 15 34.43 -5.16 -5.54
CA GLY A 15 32.98 -5.17 -5.75
C GLY A 15 32.49 -3.73 -5.64
N SER A 16 32.01 -3.18 -6.75
CA SER A 16 31.36 -1.88 -6.76
C SER A 16 30.08 -2.02 -5.94
N ALA A 17 30.04 -1.39 -4.76
CA ALA A 17 28.78 -1.12 -4.08
C ALA A 17 27.89 -0.39 -5.10
N GLN A 18 26.82 -1.05 -5.54
CA GLN A 18 25.85 -0.46 -6.44
C GLN A 18 25.28 0.77 -5.72
N SER A 19 25.54 1.97 -6.22
CA SER A 19 25.04 3.20 -5.61
C SER A 19 23.52 3.21 -5.75
N LYS A 20 22.80 3.08 -4.64
CA LYS A 20 21.33 3.20 -4.62
C LYS A 20 20.94 4.60 -5.10
N LEU A 21 19.85 4.71 -5.88
CA LEU A 21 19.34 6.01 -6.34
C LEU A 21 18.72 6.84 -5.21
N HIS A 22 18.07 6.17 -4.26
CA HIS A 22 17.42 6.75 -3.09
C HIS A 22 17.28 5.66 -2.01
N PRO A 23 17.18 5.96 -0.70
CA PRO A 23 16.97 4.94 0.34
C PRO A 23 15.88 3.90 0.01
N LEU A 24 14.73 4.35 -0.49
CA LEU A 24 13.62 3.47 -0.95
C LEU A 24 13.78 2.90 -2.35
N ILE A 25 14.68 3.39 -3.20
CA ILE A 25 14.78 3.00 -4.61
C ILE A 25 16.22 2.58 -4.92
N THR A 26 16.39 1.29 -5.21
CA THR A 26 17.70 0.74 -5.53
C THR A 26 18.12 1.15 -6.93
N GLN A 27 17.23 0.96 -7.92
CA GLN A 27 17.53 1.26 -9.32
C GLN A 27 16.29 1.67 -10.11
N LYS A 28 16.55 2.31 -11.27
CA LYS A 28 15.56 2.71 -12.28
C LYS A 28 15.94 2.05 -13.59
N PHE A 29 14.99 1.41 -14.24
CA PHE A 29 15.16 0.77 -15.54
C PHE A 29 14.20 1.38 -16.57
N GLN A 30 14.74 1.71 -17.73
CA GLN A 30 14.00 2.21 -18.89
C GLN A 30 14.60 1.57 -20.14
N SER A 31 13.75 1.18 -21.08
CA SER A 31 14.16 0.57 -22.36
C SER A 31 13.49 1.31 -23.51
N PRO A 32 14.21 1.66 -24.61
CA PRO A 32 13.57 2.20 -25.80
C PRO A 32 12.53 1.27 -26.46
N LEU A 33 12.53 -0.02 -26.07
CA LEU A 33 11.59 -1.03 -26.55
C LEU A 33 10.34 -1.17 -25.66
N SER A 34 10.28 -0.46 -24.52
CA SER A 34 9.11 -0.40 -23.66
C SER A 34 8.72 1.05 -23.41
N LYS A 35 7.41 1.32 -23.35
CA LYS A 35 6.92 2.62 -22.88
C LYS A 35 6.96 2.75 -21.36
N ASP A 36 7.07 1.64 -20.65
CA ASP A 36 6.98 1.60 -19.20
C ASP A 36 8.31 2.00 -18.55
N ILE A 37 8.20 2.64 -17.39
CA ILE A 37 9.33 3.00 -16.53
C ILE A 37 9.26 2.10 -15.30
N PHE A 38 10.37 1.45 -14.97
CA PHE A 38 10.45 0.54 -13.84
C PHE A 38 11.37 1.11 -12.77
N PHE A 39 10.94 0.99 -11.53
CA PHE A 39 11.74 1.24 -10.34
C PHE A 39 11.78 -0.02 -9.52
N GLU A 40 12.95 -0.35 -8.97
CA GLU A 40 13.13 -1.52 -8.13
C GLU A 40 13.66 -1.15 -6.76
N SER A 41 13.11 -1.83 -5.76
CA SER A 41 13.36 -1.63 -4.34
C SER A 41 13.58 -2.99 -3.68
N HIS A 42 14.57 -3.06 -2.80
CA HIS A 42 14.80 -4.24 -1.96
C HIS A 42 14.44 -3.87 -0.52
N LEU A 43 13.29 -4.37 -0.07
CA LEU A 43 12.75 -4.08 1.25
C LEU A 43 13.16 -5.19 2.23
N SER A 44 13.92 -4.82 3.26
CA SER A 44 14.26 -5.68 4.38
C SER A 44 14.46 -4.83 5.62
N THR A 45 14.36 -5.44 6.80
CA THR A 45 14.64 -4.75 8.07
C THR A 45 16.13 -4.39 8.22
N GLU A 46 17.03 -5.06 7.50
CA GLU A 46 18.45 -4.69 7.45
C GLU A 46 18.67 -3.44 6.59
N ALA A 47 18.06 -3.38 5.40
CA ALA A 47 18.24 -2.27 4.47
C ALA A 47 17.44 -1.02 4.89
N LEU A 48 16.29 -1.21 5.52
CA LEU A 48 15.36 -0.16 5.96
C LEU A 48 14.92 -0.47 7.41
N PRO A 49 15.73 -0.09 8.42
CA PRO A 49 15.49 -0.44 9.82
C PRO A 49 14.12 -0.03 10.36
N PHE A 50 13.54 1.06 9.85
CA PHE A 50 12.22 1.50 10.26
C PHE A 50 11.14 0.44 10.02
N LEU A 51 11.28 -0.45 9.04
CA LEU A 51 10.28 -1.49 8.77
C LEU A 51 10.10 -2.46 9.95
N ALA A 52 11.14 -2.69 10.76
CA ALA A 52 11.04 -3.55 11.94
C ALA A 52 10.06 -3.01 12.99
N ASP A 53 9.81 -1.70 12.97
CA ASP A 53 8.94 -0.99 13.88
C ASP A 53 7.47 -0.96 13.43
N TYR A 54 7.11 -1.65 12.34
CA TYR A 54 5.73 -1.75 11.89
C TYR A 54 5.27 -3.20 11.85
N GLN A 55 4.65 -3.64 12.95
CA GLN A 55 4.20 -5.02 13.09
C GLN A 55 2.68 -5.11 13.27
N ILE A 56 2.08 -6.05 12.54
CA ILE A 56 0.67 -6.40 12.70
C ILE A 56 0.59 -7.90 13.01
N TYR A 57 0.01 -8.28 14.14
CA TYR A 57 0.01 -9.66 14.65
C TYR A 57 1.42 -10.28 14.68
N ASP A 58 2.40 -9.55 15.23
CA ASP A 58 3.81 -9.95 15.36
C ASP A 58 4.52 -10.24 14.02
N ARG A 59 3.97 -9.75 12.91
CA ARG A 59 4.58 -9.85 11.57
C ARG A 59 5.01 -8.47 11.10
N VAL A 60 6.24 -8.36 10.58
CA VAL A 60 6.71 -7.15 9.90
C VAL A 60 5.92 -6.96 8.62
N VAL A 61 5.19 -5.85 8.53
CA VAL A 61 4.34 -5.51 7.38
C VAL A 61 4.80 -4.18 6.78
N VAL A 62 4.86 -4.11 5.46
CA VAL A 62 5.11 -2.85 4.75
C VAL A 62 3.81 -2.02 4.75
N PRO A 63 3.78 -0.84 5.40
CA PRO A 63 2.57 -0.03 5.47
C PRO A 63 2.23 0.55 4.09
N GLY A 64 0.93 0.76 3.82
CA GLY A 64 0.49 1.43 2.59
C GLY A 64 1.12 2.82 2.39
N ALA A 65 1.40 3.52 3.48
CA ALA A 65 2.16 4.76 3.53
C ALA A 65 3.57 4.66 2.92
N CYS A 66 4.21 3.48 3.00
CA CYS A 66 5.50 3.24 2.36
C CYS A 66 5.38 3.24 0.83
N TYR A 67 4.30 2.69 0.27
CA TYR A 67 4.05 2.74 -1.17
C TYR A 67 3.79 4.18 -1.63
N LEU A 68 3.06 4.97 -0.84
CA LEU A 68 2.86 6.39 -1.12
C LEU A 68 4.20 7.16 -1.15
N SER A 69 5.04 6.98 -0.13
CA SER A 69 6.39 7.58 -0.09
C SER A 69 7.24 7.16 -1.30
N LEU A 70 7.21 5.87 -1.63
CA LEU A 70 7.91 5.32 -2.80
C LEU A 70 7.43 6.00 -4.09
N LEU A 71 6.12 6.14 -4.30
CA LEU A 71 5.55 6.79 -5.48
C LEU A 71 5.94 8.27 -5.57
N LEU A 72 5.94 9.01 -4.46
CA LEU A 72 6.44 10.40 -4.42
C LEU A 72 7.93 10.46 -4.83
N THR A 73 8.75 9.51 -4.36
CA THR A 73 10.16 9.41 -4.78
C THR A 73 10.29 9.06 -6.26
N THR A 74 9.49 8.13 -6.81
CA THR A 74 9.56 7.84 -8.24
C THR A 74 9.25 9.08 -9.07
N THR A 75 8.31 9.90 -8.59
CA THR A 75 7.92 11.15 -9.25
C THR A 75 9.07 12.15 -9.29
N SER A 76 9.80 12.34 -8.19
CA SER A 76 10.98 13.23 -8.19
C SER A 76 12.13 12.74 -9.08
N LEU A 77 12.15 11.44 -9.41
CA LEU A 77 13.11 10.81 -10.33
C LEU A 77 12.63 10.72 -11.79
N THR A 78 11.36 11.03 -12.08
CA THR A 78 10.80 11.04 -13.44
C THR A 78 10.37 12.41 -13.93
N CYS A 79 9.79 13.21 -13.04
CA CYS A 79 9.15 14.47 -13.37
C CYS A 79 10.06 15.64 -12.97
N SER A 80 10.06 16.69 -13.79
CA SER A 80 10.83 17.92 -13.53
C SER A 80 10.18 18.83 -12.49
N GLN A 81 8.91 18.57 -12.15
CA GLN A 81 8.14 19.37 -11.21
C GLN A 81 8.13 18.72 -9.83
N ALA A 82 8.22 19.56 -8.80
CA ALA A 82 8.31 19.11 -7.42
C ALA A 82 6.97 18.58 -6.88
N GLY A 83 5.85 19.15 -7.36
CA GLY A 83 4.50 18.79 -6.94
C GLY A 83 3.86 17.70 -7.80
N CYS A 84 3.08 16.83 -7.17
CA CYS A 84 2.40 15.74 -7.85
C CYS A 84 1.09 15.35 -7.17
N GLN A 85 0.28 14.60 -7.92
CA GLN A 85 -0.98 14.06 -7.46
C GLN A 85 -1.09 12.59 -7.83
N LEU A 86 -1.42 11.78 -6.83
CA LEU A 86 -1.84 10.40 -7.00
C LEU A 86 -3.37 10.35 -6.93
N THR A 87 -4.03 9.60 -7.83
CA THR A 87 -5.50 9.44 -7.83
C THR A 87 -5.90 7.98 -7.94
N ASN A 88 -7.08 7.66 -7.41
CA ASN A 88 -7.66 6.32 -7.42
C ASN A 88 -6.70 5.27 -6.86
N ILE A 89 -6.10 5.59 -5.71
CA ILE A 89 -5.09 4.75 -5.07
C ILE A 89 -5.82 3.62 -4.35
N VAL A 90 -5.51 2.38 -4.69
CA VAL A 90 -6.10 1.19 -4.05
C VAL A 90 -5.00 0.34 -3.44
N PHE A 91 -5.11 0.05 -2.15
CA PHE A 91 -4.25 -0.90 -1.46
C PHE A 91 -4.85 -2.30 -1.59
N THR A 92 -4.16 -3.16 -2.31
CA THR A 92 -4.67 -4.47 -2.75
C THR A 92 -4.31 -5.58 -1.77
N GLN A 93 -3.03 -5.74 -1.45
CA GLN A 93 -2.54 -6.77 -0.53
C GLN A 93 -1.37 -6.24 0.30
N ALA A 94 -1.35 -6.60 1.57
CA ALA A 94 -0.28 -6.21 2.48
C ALA A 94 0.94 -7.12 2.25
N LEU A 95 2.12 -6.52 2.11
CA LEU A 95 3.38 -7.25 2.00
C LEU A 95 3.96 -7.51 3.39
N ALA A 96 4.09 -8.78 3.79
CA ALA A 96 4.91 -9.15 4.94
C ALA A 96 6.36 -9.39 4.53
N ILE A 97 7.30 -8.95 5.37
CA ILE A 97 8.72 -9.25 5.22
C ILE A 97 9.07 -10.37 6.20
N PRO A 98 9.40 -11.58 5.71
CA PRO A 98 9.85 -12.65 6.59
C PRO A 98 11.17 -12.29 7.29
N GLU A 99 11.38 -12.85 8.48
CA GLU A 99 12.59 -12.60 9.25
C GLU A 99 13.85 -12.95 8.46
N GLY A 100 14.82 -12.02 8.43
CA GLY A 100 16.08 -12.17 7.71
C GLY A 100 15.97 -12.24 6.17
N GLN A 101 14.77 -12.06 5.61
CA GLN A 101 14.56 -12.06 4.16
C GLN A 101 14.52 -10.64 3.58
N THR A 102 14.77 -10.57 2.28
CA THR A 102 14.63 -9.35 1.49
C THR A 102 13.55 -9.55 0.44
N CYS A 103 12.64 -8.58 0.37
CA CYS A 103 11.52 -8.55 -0.55
C CYS A 103 11.86 -7.65 -1.74
N THR A 104 11.82 -8.18 -2.96
CA THR A 104 11.95 -7.35 -4.16
C THR A 104 10.59 -6.77 -4.52
N VAL A 105 10.54 -5.44 -4.57
CA VAL A 105 9.36 -4.66 -4.96
C VAL A 105 9.69 -3.88 -6.23
N GLN A 106 8.80 -3.92 -7.20
CA GLN A 106 8.88 -3.10 -8.39
C GLN A 106 7.69 -2.16 -8.48
N THR A 107 7.99 -0.92 -8.86
CA THR A 107 6.99 0.08 -9.25
C THR A 107 7.09 0.31 -10.74
N MET A 108 6.01 -0.02 -11.44
CA MET A 108 5.87 0.20 -12.87
C MET A 108 5.03 1.45 -13.09
N LEU A 109 5.52 2.35 -13.93
CA LEU A 109 4.78 3.53 -14.41
C LEU A 109 4.54 3.37 -15.90
N THR A 110 3.28 3.29 -16.31
CA THR A 110 2.85 3.15 -17.70
C THR A 110 2.27 4.48 -18.20
N PRO A 111 2.90 5.15 -19.17
CA PRO A 111 2.37 6.38 -19.74
C PRO A 111 0.99 6.21 -20.37
N GLN A 112 0.11 7.16 -20.06
CA GLN A 112 -1.19 7.42 -20.69
C GLN A 112 -1.17 8.81 -21.35
N GLU A 113 -2.29 9.25 -21.94
CA GLU A 113 -2.37 10.55 -22.63
C GLU A 113 -2.06 11.74 -21.71
N GLU A 114 -2.60 11.74 -20.48
CA GLU A 114 -2.51 12.88 -19.54
C GLU A 114 -1.87 12.53 -18.19
N ASN A 115 -1.59 11.25 -17.92
CA ASN A 115 -1.08 10.77 -16.64
C ASN A 115 -0.21 9.51 -16.82
N LEU A 116 0.31 9.00 -15.70
CA LEU A 116 1.00 7.71 -15.61
C LEU A 116 0.13 6.77 -14.78
N ASN A 117 -0.24 5.61 -15.31
CA ASN A 117 -0.77 4.55 -14.45
C ASN A 117 0.37 3.95 -13.64
N PHE A 118 0.19 3.71 -12.35
CA PHE A 118 1.18 3.04 -11.52
C PHE A 118 0.69 1.71 -10.99
N GLN A 119 1.61 0.75 -10.87
CA GLN A 119 1.42 -0.50 -10.16
C GLN A 119 2.64 -0.79 -9.29
N VAL A 120 2.42 -1.15 -8.03
CA VAL A 120 3.44 -1.58 -7.07
C VAL A 120 3.26 -3.06 -6.83
N ILE A 121 4.25 -3.85 -7.21
CA ILE A 121 4.23 -5.31 -7.14
C ILE A 121 5.41 -5.84 -6.34
N SER A 122 5.28 -7.04 -5.78
CA SER A 122 6.40 -7.83 -5.28
C SER A 122 6.46 -9.19 -5.97
N PHE A 123 7.64 -9.79 -6.00
CA PHE A 123 7.84 -11.14 -6.54
C PHE A 123 9.06 -11.81 -5.88
N ALA A 124 9.10 -13.13 -5.94
CA ALA A 124 10.20 -13.92 -5.41
C ALA A 124 11.42 -13.85 -6.35
N THR A 125 12.53 -13.31 -5.84
CA THR A 125 13.83 -13.41 -6.51
C THR A 125 14.59 -14.61 -5.96
N HIS A 126 14.33 -15.81 -6.49
CA HIS A 126 15.15 -16.99 -6.15
C HIS A 126 16.46 -17.00 -6.92
N PRO A 127 17.63 -17.06 -6.26
CA PRO A 127 18.94 -17.12 -6.93
C PRO A 127 19.09 -18.34 -7.88
N ALA A 128 18.33 -19.42 -7.66
CA ALA A 128 18.35 -20.63 -8.48
C ALA A 128 17.48 -20.55 -9.75
N ASP A 129 16.57 -19.56 -9.84
CA ASP A 129 15.58 -19.46 -10.93
C ASP A 129 16.10 -18.77 -12.20
N ASN A 130 17.36 -18.30 -12.18
CA ASN A 130 18.03 -17.72 -13.36
C ASN A 130 18.23 -18.71 -14.53
N THR A 131 17.79 -19.97 -14.40
CA THR A 131 18.00 -21.03 -15.39
C THR A 131 16.74 -21.43 -16.17
N SER A 132 15.55 -20.91 -15.83
CA SER A 132 14.31 -21.22 -16.56
C SER A 132 13.79 -20.00 -17.34
N VAL A 133 13.92 -20.03 -18.67
CA VAL A 133 13.62 -18.91 -19.58
C VAL A 133 12.14 -18.90 -20.02
N SER A 134 11.24 -19.59 -19.31
CA SER A 134 9.94 -19.98 -19.88
C SER A 134 8.70 -19.78 -18.99
N GLN A 135 8.80 -19.19 -17.81
CA GLN A 135 7.59 -18.87 -17.01
C GLN A 135 7.65 -17.44 -16.51
N THR A 136 6.59 -16.68 -16.77
CA THR A 136 6.34 -15.40 -16.11
C THR A 136 6.32 -15.65 -14.61
N GLN A 137 7.28 -15.09 -13.88
CA GLN A 137 7.32 -15.26 -12.43
C GLN A 137 6.04 -14.70 -11.82
N PRO A 138 5.47 -15.42 -10.85
CA PRO A 138 4.30 -14.92 -10.15
C PRO A 138 4.64 -13.66 -9.35
N TYR A 139 3.73 -12.69 -9.39
CA TYR A 139 3.83 -11.46 -8.63
C TYR A 139 2.57 -11.21 -7.80
N THR A 140 2.71 -10.38 -6.78
CA THR A 140 1.61 -9.88 -5.96
C THR A 140 1.45 -8.38 -6.18
N LEU A 141 0.22 -7.91 -6.45
CA LEU A 141 -0.10 -6.49 -6.54
C LEU A 141 -0.39 -5.92 -5.15
N HIS A 142 0.29 -4.85 -4.78
CA HIS A 142 0.13 -4.21 -3.47
C HIS A 142 -0.59 -2.87 -3.55
N ALA A 143 -0.29 -2.07 -4.58
CA ALA A 143 -0.95 -0.79 -4.80
C ALA A 143 -1.05 -0.46 -6.28
N GLU A 144 -2.08 0.26 -6.67
CA GLU A 144 -2.26 0.80 -8.01
C GLU A 144 -3.04 2.11 -8.00
N GLY A 145 -2.96 2.85 -9.10
CA GLY A 145 -3.66 4.12 -9.29
C GLY A 145 -3.06 4.91 -10.44
N ASN A 146 -3.24 6.23 -10.42
CA ASN A 146 -2.65 7.12 -11.42
C ASN A 146 -1.80 8.20 -10.75
N LEU A 147 -0.80 8.67 -11.48
CA LEU A 147 0.15 9.70 -11.08
C LEU A 147 0.16 10.80 -12.16
N ALA A 148 0.05 12.05 -11.73
CA ALA A 148 0.18 13.22 -12.59
C ALA A 148 0.95 14.33 -11.89
N SER A 149 1.56 15.23 -12.65
CA SER A 149 2.11 16.47 -12.09
C SER A 149 0.99 17.36 -11.55
N TRP A 150 1.26 18.10 -10.48
CA TRP A 150 0.24 18.92 -9.81
C TRP A 150 0.82 20.19 -9.21
N HIS A 151 0.09 21.32 -9.34
CA HIS A 151 0.58 22.67 -9.04
C HIS A 151 -0.45 23.59 -8.39
N ASP A 152 -1.60 23.06 -7.99
CA ASP A 152 -2.60 23.87 -7.33
C ASP A 152 -2.19 24.15 -5.88
N THR A 153 -2.79 25.16 -5.25
CA THR A 153 -2.44 25.55 -3.88
C THR A 153 -3.26 24.77 -2.85
N LEU A 154 -2.62 24.45 -1.73
CA LEU A 154 -3.31 23.88 -0.58
C LEU A 154 -3.83 24.98 0.36
N PRO A 155 -4.97 24.76 1.04
CA PRO A 155 -5.51 25.73 1.98
C PRO A 155 -4.54 25.96 3.14
N LYS A 156 -4.55 27.19 3.65
CA LYS A 156 -3.83 27.56 4.87
C LYS A 156 -4.75 27.36 6.08
N LEU A 157 -4.28 26.65 7.10
CA LEU A 157 -5.05 26.39 8.33
C LEU A 157 -4.48 27.10 9.55
N SER A 158 -5.34 27.34 10.53
CA SER A 158 -4.99 27.90 11.85
C SER A 158 -5.10 26.81 12.90
N VAL A 159 -3.97 26.49 13.55
CA VAL A 159 -3.92 25.53 14.67
C VAL A 159 -4.87 25.95 15.79
N GLN A 160 -4.89 27.23 16.13
CA GLN A 160 -5.71 27.77 17.23
C GLN A 160 -7.21 27.61 16.96
N ASP A 161 -7.65 27.86 15.71
CA ASP A 161 -9.06 27.74 15.36
C ASP A 161 -9.55 26.29 15.43
N ILE A 162 -8.70 25.34 15.02
CA ILE A 162 -9.04 23.91 15.06
C ILE A 162 -9.01 23.40 16.50
N GLN A 163 -8.01 23.76 17.30
CA GLN A 163 -7.96 23.42 18.74
C GLN A 163 -9.18 23.99 19.50
N GLY A 164 -9.71 25.15 19.10
CA GLY A 164 -10.94 25.70 19.65
C GLY A 164 -12.18 24.83 19.41
N ARG A 165 -12.20 24.03 18.32
CA ARG A 165 -13.28 23.07 18.01
C ARG A 165 -12.99 21.65 18.54
N CYS A 166 -11.71 21.29 18.65
CA CYS A 166 -11.23 19.99 19.11
C CYS A 166 -10.80 20.06 20.58
N SER A 167 -11.76 20.01 21.51
CA SER A 167 -11.50 20.26 22.93
C SER A 167 -10.94 19.05 23.71
N GLN A 168 -11.08 17.83 23.20
CA GLN A 168 -10.58 16.64 23.88
C GLN A 168 -9.10 16.41 23.54
N VAL A 169 -8.22 16.58 24.52
CA VAL A 169 -6.78 16.32 24.35
C VAL A 169 -6.47 14.86 24.62
N VAL A 170 -5.68 14.24 23.75
CA VAL A 170 -5.20 12.86 23.86
C VAL A 170 -3.70 12.83 23.62
N GLU A 171 -2.93 12.25 24.54
CA GLU A 171 -1.49 12.08 24.35
C GLU A 171 -1.18 11.00 23.32
N GLY A 172 -0.10 11.16 22.55
CA GLY A 172 0.34 10.16 21.58
C GLY A 172 0.52 8.76 22.18
N THR A 173 1.04 8.67 23.41
CA THR A 173 1.20 7.41 24.16
C THR A 173 -0.11 6.63 24.29
N THR A 174 -1.24 7.31 24.48
CA THR A 174 -2.56 6.69 24.58
C THR A 174 -3.02 6.13 23.22
N ILE A 175 -2.69 6.81 22.12
CA ILE A 175 -2.99 6.36 20.75
C ILE A 175 -2.20 5.07 20.46
N TYR A 176 -0.91 5.04 20.78
CA TYR A 176 -0.07 3.86 20.59
C TYR A 176 -0.54 2.66 21.41
N GLN A 177 -0.95 2.87 22.66
CA GLN A 177 -1.55 1.80 23.49
C GLN A 177 -2.83 1.21 22.87
N LYS A 178 -3.69 2.05 22.26
CA LYS A 178 -4.90 1.58 21.57
C LYS A 178 -4.60 0.77 20.31
N LEU A 179 -3.52 1.10 19.59
CA LEU A 179 -3.05 0.33 18.43
C LEU A 179 -2.47 -1.02 18.87
N GLU A 180 -1.67 -1.04 19.93
CA GLU A 180 -1.10 -2.28 20.49
C GLU A 180 -2.20 -3.26 20.93
N GLN A 181 -3.29 -2.76 21.53
CA GLN A 181 -4.48 -3.57 21.89
C GLN A 181 -5.17 -4.22 20.68
N ARG A 182 -4.92 -3.72 19.46
CA ARG A 182 -5.42 -4.26 18.18
C ARG A 182 -4.36 -5.02 17.42
N HIS A 183 -3.29 -5.43 18.11
CA HIS A 183 -2.14 -6.13 17.54
C HIS A 183 -1.38 -5.33 16.47
N ILE A 184 -1.48 -4.00 16.49
CA ILE A 184 -0.63 -3.10 15.68
C ILE A 184 0.44 -2.53 16.61
N GLN A 185 1.66 -3.02 16.49
CA GLN A 185 2.80 -2.59 17.29
C GLN A 185 3.64 -1.63 16.46
N LEU A 186 3.69 -0.38 16.93
CA LEU A 186 4.49 0.68 16.32
C LEU A 186 5.70 0.97 17.19
N GLY A 187 6.91 0.83 16.64
CA GLY A 187 8.16 1.22 17.30
C GLY A 187 8.49 2.71 17.13
N GLU A 188 9.67 3.12 17.58
CA GLU A 188 10.09 4.52 17.68
C GLU A 188 10.09 5.26 16.33
N TYR A 189 10.37 4.56 15.22
CA TYR A 189 10.31 5.17 13.89
C TYR A 189 8.90 5.64 13.50
N PHE A 190 7.85 4.97 14.00
CA PHE A 190 6.45 5.27 13.68
C PHE A 190 5.73 6.15 14.71
N ARG A 191 6.39 6.51 15.81
CA ARG A 191 5.80 7.29 16.91
C ARG A 191 5.94 8.81 16.73
N TRP A 192 5.34 9.37 15.67
CA TRP A 192 5.41 10.81 15.36
C TRP A 192 4.40 11.67 16.13
N ILE A 193 3.28 11.09 16.56
CA ILE A 193 2.20 11.83 17.21
C ILE A 193 2.63 12.18 18.64
N GLU A 194 2.83 13.47 18.89
CA GLU A 194 3.08 13.97 20.25
C GLU A 194 1.76 14.14 21.01
N THR A 195 0.78 14.80 20.38
CA THR A 195 -0.50 15.12 20.99
C THR A 195 -1.58 15.24 19.92
N ALA A 196 -2.78 14.81 20.27
CA ALA A 196 -3.98 14.95 19.46
C ALA A 196 -5.03 15.79 20.19
N TRP A 197 -5.79 16.56 19.42
CA TRP A 197 -6.99 17.27 19.81
C TRP A 197 -8.13 16.68 19.01
N VAL A 198 -9.14 16.14 19.68
CA VAL A 198 -10.28 15.46 19.07
C VAL A 198 -11.54 16.30 19.26
N GLY A 199 -12.27 16.49 18.17
CA GLY A 199 -13.55 17.18 18.12
C GLY A 199 -14.67 16.27 17.63
N ASN A 200 -15.81 16.87 17.27
CA ASN A 200 -16.89 16.15 16.62
C ASN A 200 -16.57 15.96 15.14
N GLN A 201 -16.32 14.71 14.71
CA GLN A 201 -16.03 14.37 13.30
C GLN A 201 -14.79 15.07 12.72
N GLU A 202 -13.91 15.58 13.56
CA GLU A 202 -12.62 16.15 13.16
C GLU A 202 -11.57 15.94 14.26
N PHE A 203 -10.31 16.00 13.87
CA PHE A 203 -9.19 15.98 14.81
C PHE A 203 -8.02 16.83 14.28
N LEU A 204 -7.12 17.19 15.19
CA LEU A 204 -5.83 17.77 14.89
C LEU A 204 -4.75 16.99 15.62
N ILE A 205 -3.67 16.62 14.94
CA ILE A 205 -2.50 15.99 15.55
C ILE A 205 -1.25 16.86 15.36
N CYS A 206 -0.45 16.99 16.43
CA CYS A 206 0.91 17.51 16.40
C CYS A 206 1.87 16.35 16.10
N LEU A 207 2.66 16.50 15.06
CA LEU A 207 3.62 15.52 14.58
C LEU A 207 5.04 16.04 14.78
N LYS A 208 5.88 15.27 15.47
CA LYS A 208 7.29 15.57 15.67
C LYS A 208 8.14 14.43 15.12
N GLN A 209 9.20 14.79 14.40
CA GLN A 209 10.15 13.81 13.89
C GLN A 209 10.81 13.04 15.05
N PRO A 210 10.73 11.69 15.06
CA PRO A 210 11.45 10.87 16.02
C PRO A 210 12.97 11.03 15.86
N THR A 211 13.69 11.02 16.98
CA THR A 211 15.16 11.19 17.01
C THR A 211 15.93 10.09 16.26
N PHE A 212 15.30 8.93 16.04
CA PHE A 212 15.85 7.80 15.28
C PHE A 212 15.80 8.01 13.76
N VAL A 213 14.90 8.89 13.30
CA VAL A 213 14.82 9.30 11.90
C VAL A 213 15.87 10.38 11.67
N ARG A 214 16.95 10.02 10.96
CA ARG A 214 18.08 10.94 10.69
C ARG A 214 18.13 11.46 9.25
N ASP A 215 17.43 10.78 8.37
CA ASP A 215 17.48 10.97 6.92
C ASP A 215 16.13 11.44 6.35
N ALA A 216 15.22 11.97 7.17
CA ALA A 216 13.89 12.44 6.75
C ALA A 216 13.95 13.36 5.52
N ASP A 217 14.90 14.30 5.49
CA ASP A 217 15.10 15.25 4.41
C ASP A 217 15.51 14.61 3.07
N SER A 218 15.92 13.34 3.08
CA SER A 218 16.20 12.60 1.83
C SER A 218 14.92 12.15 1.12
N TYR A 219 13.77 12.18 1.80
CA TYR A 219 12.49 11.70 1.31
C TYR A 219 11.59 12.90 0.99
N PRO A 220 10.75 12.83 -0.07
CA PRO A 220 9.72 13.84 -0.28
C PRO A 220 8.79 13.94 0.93
N LEU A 221 8.29 12.78 1.39
CA LEU A 221 7.64 12.61 2.68
C LEU A 221 8.08 11.25 3.23
N TYR A 222 8.55 11.23 4.47
CA TYR A 222 9.05 10.01 5.09
C TYR A 222 7.89 9.01 5.31
N PRO A 223 8.08 7.68 5.09
CA PRO A 223 7.00 6.70 5.17
C PRO A 223 6.18 6.76 6.46
N SER A 224 6.85 6.84 7.60
CA SER A 224 6.19 6.87 8.90
C SER A 224 5.51 8.20 9.24
N LEU A 225 5.91 9.31 8.60
CA LEU A 225 5.21 10.59 8.71
C LEU A 225 3.85 10.51 8.01
N ILE A 226 3.80 9.90 6.82
CA ILE A 226 2.54 9.67 6.10
C ILE A 226 1.65 8.73 6.93
N ASP A 227 2.21 7.62 7.44
CA ASP A 227 1.47 6.68 8.28
C ASP A 227 0.90 7.34 9.55
N ALA A 228 1.66 8.23 10.19
CA ALA A 228 1.21 8.96 11.37
C ALA A 228 -0.06 9.81 11.14
N CYS A 229 -0.30 10.25 9.91
CA CYS A 229 -1.55 10.93 9.56
C CYS A 229 -2.78 10.00 9.62
N PHE A 230 -2.57 8.68 9.52
CA PHE A 230 -3.63 7.66 9.54
C PHE A 230 -3.83 7.03 10.92
N GLN A 231 -2.79 7.02 11.75
CA GLN A 231 -2.74 6.29 13.03
C GLN A 231 -3.91 6.61 13.97
N LEU A 232 -4.30 7.87 14.13
CA LEU A 232 -5.41 8.22 15.02
C LEU A 232 -6.75 7.65 14.53
N ILE A 233 -6.98 7.64 13.22
CA ILE A 233 -8.19 7.06 12.61
C ILE A 233 -8.23 5.55 12.88
N ILE A 234 -7.09 4.87 12.72
CA ILE A 234 -6.96 3.43 12.94
C ILE A 234 -7.08 3.07 14.43
N ALA A 235 -6.50 3.90 15.31
CA ALA A 235 -6.53 3.72 16.75
C ALA A 235 -7.90 3.95 17.36
N ASP A 236 -8.65 4.93 16.82
CA ASP A 236 -9.81 5.48 17.51
C ASP A 236 -11.13 5.43 16.76
N ALA A 237 -11.18 5.27 15.42
CA ALA A 237 -12.39 5.24 14.59
C ALA A 237 -13.66 5.61 15.35
N ILE A 238 -13.79 6.92 15.52
CA ILE A 238 -14.35 7.60 16.68
C ILE A 238 -15.75 7.11 17.04
N THR A 239 -15.92 6.78 18.32
CA THR A 239 -17.09 6.19 19.00
C THR A 239 -17.43 4.75 18.57
N HIS A 240 -17.25 3.79 19.48
CA HIS A 240 -18.16 2.69 19.86
C HIS A 240 -17.35 1.54 20.51
N SER A 241 -17.71 1.25 21.77
CA SER A 241 -17.37 0.10 22.64
C SER A 241 -15.93 -0.45 22.67
N ALA A 242 -15.34 -0.48 23.88
CA ALA A 242 -14.07 -1.12 24.22
C ALA A 242 -14.04 -2.66 24.06
N THR A 243 -15.05 -3.27 23.44
CA THR A 243 -15.20 -4.73 23.28
C THR A 243 -14.97 -5.22 21.85
N ASP A 244 -14.71 -4.33 20.89
CA ASP A 244 -14.53 -4.73 19.49
C ASP A 244 -13.06 -5.04 19.19
N THR A 245 -12.78 -6.29 18.81
CA THR A 245 -11.45 -6.78 18.43
C THR A 245 -11.13 -6.52 16.95
N LYS A 246 -12.02 -5.86 16.21
CA LYS A 246 -11.80 -5.50 14.81
C LYS A 246 -10.74 -4.41 14.66
N THR A 247 -9.98 -4.53 13.58
CA THR A 247 -8.95 -3.56 13.21
C THR A 247 -9.42 -2.78 11.99
N TRP A 248 -9.21 -1.46 12.00
CA TRP A 248 -9.48 -0.63 10.84
C TRP A 248 -8.30 -0.70 9.87
N LEU A 249 -8.57 -1.04 8.62
CA LEU A 249 -7.56 -1.15 7.58
C LEU A 249 -7.75 -0.06 6.52
N PRO A 250 -6.67 0.63 6.10
CA PRO A 250 -6.68 1.46 4.91
C PRO A 250 -7.00 0.65 3.66
N LEU A 251 -7.96 1.11 2.85
CA LEU A 251 -8.32 0.45 1.59
C LEU A 251 -7.99 1.28 0.36
N GLN A 252 -8.40 2.54 0.36
CA GLN A 252 -8.21 3.40 -0.79
C GLN A 252 -8.08 4.86 -0.40
N ILE A 253 -7.52 5.64 -1.33
CA ILE A 253 -7.43 7.08 -1.28
C ILE A 253 -7.90 7.59 -2.65
N GLU A 254 -8.94 8.42 -2.68
CA GLU A 254 -9.41 9.05 -3.93
C GLU A 254 -8.30 9.91 -4.54
N ARG A 255 -7.62 10.70 -3.70
CA ARG A 255 -6.56 11.61 -4.14
C ARG A 255 -5.53 11.89 -3.06
N PHE A 256 -4.25 11.88 -3.43
CA PHE A 256 -3.16 12.40 -2.62
C PHE A 256 -2.39 13.46 -3.43
N SER A 257 -2.52 14.72 -3.03
CA SER A 257 -1.77 15.85 -3.59
C SER A 257 -0.59 16.24 -2.70
N TYR A 258 0.60 16.40 -3.27
CA TYR A 258 1.83 16.79 -2.56
C TYR A 258 2.50 17.97 -3.25
N MET A 259 2.98 18.94 -2.46
CA MET A 259 3.51 20.21 -2.97
C MET A 259 5.00 20.23 -3.32
N GLY A 260 5.77 19.21 -2.94
CA GLY A 260 7.21 19.17 -3.26
C GLY A 260 8.12 19.93 -2.30
N HIS A 261 7.65 20.29 -1.10
CA HIS A 261 8.44 21.03 -0.11
C HIS A 261 8.90 20.11 1.03
N SER A 262 10.08 20.38 1.60
CA SER A 262 10.53 19.65 2.79
C SER A 262 9.58 19.92 3.97
N PRO A 263 9.16 18.88 4.72
CA PRO A 263 8.20 18.99 5.81
C PRO A 263 8.69 19.78 7.03
N GLY A 264 10.01 19.84 7.26
CA GLY A 264 10.57 20.33 8.54
C GLY A 264 10.31 19.38 9.71
N GLU A 265 10.75 19.77 10.92
CA GLU A 265 10.77 18.88 12.10
C GLU A 265 9.42 18.74 12.83
N THR A 266 8.60 19.78 12.80
CA THR A 266 7.28 19.83 13.45
C THR A 266 6.20 20.14 12.42
N LEU A 267 5.19 19.30 12.40
CA LEU A 267 4.07 19.37 11.47
C LEU A 267 2.75 19.21 12.21
N TRP A 268 1.67 19.54 11.52
CA TRP A 268 0.31 19.35 11.98
C TRP A 268 -0.50 18.61 10.92
N CYS A 269 -1.35 17.68 11.34
CA CYS A 269 -2.32 17.07 10.45
C CYS A 269 -3.74 17.28 10.99
N HIS A 270 -4.59 17.90 10.18
CA HIS A 270 -6.02 18.03 10.45
C HIS A 270 -6.75 16.95 9.66
N GLY A 271 -7.65 16.23 10.32
CA GLY A 271 -8.51 15.24 9.68
C GLY A 271 -9.98 15.55 9.90
N GLN A 272 -10.79 15.34 8.87
CA GLN A 272 -12.24 15.54 8.90
C GLN A 272 -12.96 14.33 8.33
N LEU A 273 -13.92 13.79 9.08
CA LEU A 273 -14.75 12.68 8.67
C LEU A 273 -15.81 13.18 7.69
N ARG A 274 -15.94 12.51 6.54
CA ARG A 274 -17.02 12.78 5.61
C ARG A 274 -18.35 12.22 6.14
N PRO A 275 -19.49 12.89 5.91
CA PRO A 275 -20.80 12.36 6.28
C PRO A 275 -21.03 10.99 5.66
N ASN A 276 -21.33 9.99 6.50
CA ASN A 276 -21.68 8.66 6.03
C ASN A 276 -23.08 8.70 5.38
N GLN A 277 -23.17 8.49 4.07
CA GLN A 277 -24.42 8.55 3.30
C GLN A 277 -25.27 7.27 3.42
N GLY A 278 -25.37 6.71 4.64
CA GLY A 278 -26.13 5.49 4.89
C GLY A 278 -25.39 4.19 4.56
N GLU A 279 -24.07 4.24 4.37
CA GLU A 279 -23.24 3.05 4.26
C GLU A 279 -22.89 2.51 5.65
N GLY A 280 -22.59 1.22 5.77
CA GLY A 280 -22.43 0.52 7.05
C GLY A 280 -21.49 1.21 8.05
N ALA A 281 -21.71 0.95 9.35
CA ALA A 281 -20.89 1.50 10.44
C ALA A 281 -19.43 1.01 10.44
N ASP A 282 -19.13 0.01 9.61
CA ASP A 282 -17.80 -0.56 9.36
C ASP A 282 -17.00 0.23 8.32
N ARG A 283 -17.52 1.37 7.83
CA ARG A 283 -16.87 2.29 6.89
C ARG A 283 -16.65 3.66 7.49
N GLN A 284 -15.48 4.24 7.22
CA GLN A 284 -15.27 5.67 7.37
C GLN A 284 -14.45 6.21 6.20
N ILE A 285 -14.74 7.44 5.79
CA ILE A 285 -13.98 8.18 4.79
C ILE A 285 -13.52 9.50 5.39
N TRP A 286 -12.22 9.77 5.32
CA TRP A 286 -11.61 10.96 5.90
C TRP A 286 -10.90 11.80 4.84
N ASP A 287 -10.94 13.12 5.03
CA ASP A 287 -10.07 14.06 4.34
C ASP A 287 -9.03 14.59 5.32
N LEU A 288 -7.76 14.58 4.91
CA LEU A 288 -6.62 14.97 5.73
C LEU A 288 -5.84 16.09 5.05
N LEU A 289 -5.38 17.05 5.85
CA LEU A 289 -4.42 18.07 5.42
C LEU A 289 -3.22 18.06 6.36
N LEU A 290 -2.04 17.83 5.80
CA LEU A 290 -0.75 17.99 6.47
C LEU A 290 -0.21 19.40 6.20
N PHE A 291 0.18 20.13 7.24
CA PHE A 291 0.64 21.51 7.13
C PHE A 291 1.73 21.85 8.16
N ASN A 292 2.55 22.86 7.84
CA ASN A 292 3.65 23.29 8.70
C ASN A 292 3.19 24.21 9.84
N VAL A 293 4.15 24.64 10.68
CA VAL A 293 3.87 25.51 11.83
C VAL A 293 3.32 26.89 11.44
N GLU A 294 3.59 27.36 10.22
CA GLU A 294 3.02 28.58 9.65
C GLU A 294 1.59 28.39 9.12
N GLY A 295 1.06 27.17 9.10
CA GLY A 295 -0.28 26.84 8.59
C GLY A 295 -0.32 26.46 7.11
N GLN A 296 0.82 26.45 6.40
CA GLN A 296 0.88 26.19 4.96
C GLN A 296 0.72 24.69 4.67
N GLY A 297 -0.24 24.34 3.82
CA GLY A 297 -0.47 22.95 3.41
C GLY A 297 0.70 22.37 2.60
N MET A 298 1.16 21.19 3.01
CA MET A 298 2.25 20.43 2.39
C MET A 298 1.73 19.25 1.57
N ALA A 299 0.71 18.58 2.09
CA ALA A 299 0.05 17.44 1.48
C ALA A 299 -1.43 17.40 1.84
N ARG A 300 -2.25 16.90 0.92
CA ARG A 300 -3.68 16.67 1.14
C ARG A 300 -4.05 15.26 0.68
N ILE A 301 -4.77 14.56 1.54
CA ILE A 301 -5.30 13.23 1.26
C ILE A 301 -6.81 13.36 1.29
N GLU A 302 -7.47 13.08 0.17
CA GLU A 302 -8.91 13.15 0.05
C GLU A 302 -9.46 11.74 -0.14
N GLY A 303 -10.56 11.47 0.54
CA GLY A 303 -11.26 10.19 0.40
C GLY A 303 -10.45 9.02 0.95
N PHE A 304 -9.73 9.20 2.07
CA PHE A 304 -9.06 8.11 2.77
C PHE A 304 -10.10 7.18 3.39
N GLU A 305 -10.32 6.04 2.75
CA GLU A 305 -11.28 5.04 3.20
C GLU A 305 -10.61 3.99 4.09
N VAL A 306 -11.23 3.78 5.25
CA VAL A 306 -10.92 2.68 6.16
C VAL A 306 -12.13 1.77 6.34
N ARG A 307 -11.85 0.47 6.52
CA ARG A 307 -12.88 -0.53 6.85
C ARG A 307 -12.50 -1.34 8.08
N GLN A 308 -13.49 -1.75 8.86
CA GLN A 308 -13.27 -2.75 9.90
C GLN A 308 -13.08 -4.14 9.29
N ALA A 309 -12.01 -4.82 9.70
CA ALA A 309 -11.75 -6.20 9.35
C ALA A 309 -11.53 -7.04 10.62
N ASN A 310 -12.01 -8.29 10.57
CA ASN A 310 -11.71 -9.28 11.60
C ASN A 310 -10.25 -9.75 11.47
N PRO A 311 -9.61 -10.20 12.57
CA PRO A 311 -8.22 -10.68 12.58
C PRO A 311 -7.87 -11.67 11.46
N GLU A 312 -8.76 -12.63 11.17
CA GLU A 312 -8.54 -13.61 10.11
C GLU A 312 -8.43 -12.99 8.72
N VAL A 313 -9.25 -11.97 8.42
CA VAL A 313 -9.22 -11.26 7.13
C VAL A 313 -7.91 -10.49 7.02
N VAL A 314 -7.50 -9.79 8.10
CA VAL A 314 -6.22 -9.09 8.16
C VAL A 314 -5.07 -10.06 7.85
N LEU A 315 -5.01 -11.21 8.55
CA LEU A 315 -3.97 -12.21 8.36
C LEU A 315 -3.98 -12.84 6.95
N ARG A 316 -5.15 -13.00 6.32
CA ARG A 316 -5.26 -13.50 4.93
C ARG A 316 -4.82 -12.47 3.90
N THR A 317 -4.99 -11.17 4.18
CA THR A 317 -4.51 -10.10 3.30
C THR A 317 -3.01 -9.85 3.40
N ILE A 318 -2.37 -10.32 4.48
CA ILE A 318 -0.92 -10.28 4.68
C ILE A 318 -0.30 -11.47 3.93
N THR A 319 0.19 -11.19 2.73
CA THR A 319 0.88 -12.18 1.90
C THR A 319 2.37 -12.18 2.18
N THR A 320 2.93 -13.37 2.34
CA THR A 320 4.38 -13.62 2.26
C THR A 320 4.78 -13.84 0.80
N ILE A 321 6.00 -13.46 0.42
CA ILE A 321 6.52 -13.68 -0.95
C ILE A 321 6.53 -15.18 -1.34
N GLU A 322 6.63 -16.07 -0.35
CA GLU A 322 6.61 -17.52 -0.56
C GLU A 322 5.24 -18.07 -1.03
N SER A 323 4.16 -17.29 -0.89
CA SER A 323 2.83 -17.65 -1.39
C SER A 323 2.67 -17.25 -2.86
N ALA A 324 3.47 -17.88 -3.72
CA ALA A 324 3.21 -17.95 -5.15
C ALA A 324 1.78 -18.50 -5.43
N PRO A 325 1.16 -18.23 -6.60
CA PRO A 325 0.07 -19.01 -7.13
C PRO A 325 0.34 -20.48 -6.87
N THR A 326 -0.55 -21.14 -6.14
CA THR A 326 -0.49 -22.59 -6.03
C THR A 326 -0.52 -23.17 -7.43
N ALA A 327 0.26 -24.23 -7.69
CA ALA A 327 0.37 -24.91 -8.99
C ALA A 327 -0.99 -25.21 -9.67
N LYS A 328 -2.07 -25.26 -8.89
CA LYS A 328 -3.46 -25.40 -9.32
C LYS A 328 -3.98 -24.23 -10.17
N ASP A 329 -3.58 -22.99 -9.85
CA ASP A 329 -4.06 -21.77 -10.52
C ASP A 329 -3.47 -21.62 -11.93
N ASP A 330 -2.16 -21.88 -12.09
CA ASP A 330 -1.48 -21.87 -13.39
C ASP A 330 -2.01 -22.99 -14.30
N GLN A 331 -2.38 -24.12 -13.69
CA GLN A 331 -2.97 -25.25 -14.39
C GLN A 331 -4.39 -24.92 -14.91
N ILE A 332 -5.18 -24.15 -14.15
CA ILE A 332 -6.51 -23.68 -14.58
C ILE A 332 -6.39 -22.68 -15.74
N LEU A 333 -5.45 -21.74 -15.69
CA LEU A 333 -5.20 -20.79 -16.79
C LEU A 333 -4.77 -21.48 -18.09
N ALA A 334 -3.88 -22.46 -17.97
CA ALA A 334 -3.48 -23.28 -19.11
C ALA A 334 -4.66 -24.07 -19.68
N GLN A 335 -5.54 -24.61 -18.83
CA GLN A 335 -6.76 -25.30 -19.26
C GLN A 335 -7.75 -24.35 -19.95
N ILE A 336 -8.01 -23.17 -19.40
CA ILE A 336 -8.92 -22.16 -19.98
C ILE A 336 -8.44 -21.71 -21.37
N LYS A 337 -7.12 -21.52 -21.55
CA LYS A 337 -6.55 -21.09 -22.84
C LYS A 337 -6.69 -22.14 -23.95
N VAL A 338 -6.65 -23.42 -23.59
CA VAL A 338 -6.68 -24.54 -24.55
C VAL A 338 -8.08 -25.16 -24.71
N ALA A 339 -9.00 -24.88 -23.78
CA ALA A 339 -10.38 -25.36 -23.81
C ALA A 339 -11.19 -24.81 -25.00
N LEU A 340 -12.13 -25.63 -25.48
CA LEU A 340 -13.14 -25.24 -26.47
C LEU A 340 -14.07 -24.17 -25.88
N GLU A 341 -14.67 -23.34 -26.74
CA GLU A 341 -15.50 -22.20 -26.32
C GLU A 341 -16.63 -22.60 -25.35
N ALA A 342 -17.28 -23.75 -25.59
CA ALA A 342 -18.32 -24.29 -24.72
C ALA A 342 -17.81 -24.79 -23.35
N GLU A 343 -16.54 -25.20 -23.25
CA GLU A 343 -15.93 -25.68 -22.01
C GLU A 343 -15.28 -24.53 -21.23
N ARG A 344 -14.84 -23.47 -21.93
CA ARG A 344 -14.18 -22.30 -21.35
C ARG A 344 -15.08 -21.55 -20.38
N GLU A 345 -16.36 -21.38 -20.73
CA GLU A 345 -17.32 -20.72 -19.85
C GLU A 345 -17.53 -21.51 -18.54
N GLN A 346 -17.69 -22.82 -18.64
CA GLN A 346 -17.87 -23.68 -17.46
C GLN A 346 -16.63 -23.68 -16.55
N LEU A 347 -15.43 -23.70 -17.13
CA LEU A 347 -14.18 -23.62 -16.39
C LEU A 347 -14.03 -22.26 -15.69
N LEU A 348 -14.35 -21.15 -16.37
CA LEU A 348 -14.33 -19.81 -15.78
C LEU A 348 -15.34 -19.66 -14.64
N ARG A 349 -16.58 -20.13 -14.83
CA ARG A 349 -17.62 -20.12 -13.78
C ARG A 349 -17.16 -20.90 -12.56
N THR A 350 -16.62 -22.11 -12.76
CA THR A 350 -16.11 -22.95 -11.66
C THR A 350 -14.97 -22.26 -10.92
N TYR A 351 -14.02 -21.67 -11.65
CA TYR A 351 -12.91 -20.93 -11.07
C TYR A 351 -13.40 -19.70 -10.28
N LEU A 352 -14.29 -18.89 -10.85
CA LEU A 352 -14.88 -17.72 -10.18
C LEU A 352 -15.60 -18.13 -8.88
N GLN A 353 -16.38 -19.21 -8.94
CA GLN A 353 -17.08 -19.77 -7.77
C GLN A 353 -16.10 -20.23 -6.68
N GLU A 354 -14.98 -20.86 -7.04
CA GLU A 354 -13.89 -21.20 -6.11
C GLU A 354 -13.25 -19.97 -5.48
N GLN A 355 -13.00 -18.91 -6.26
CA GLN A 355 -12.39 -17.69 -5.73
C GLN A 355 -13.34 -16.96 -4.77
N VAL A 356 -14.62 -16.84 -5.13
CA VAL A 356 -15.65 -16.25 -4.27
C VAL A 356 -15.81 -17.06 -2.98
N ALA A 357 -15.92 -18.39 -3.07
CA ALA A 357 -16.01 -19.27 -1.91
C ALA A 357 -14.81 -19.11 -0.97
N HIS A 358 -13.59 -19.07 -1.53
CA HIS A 358 -12.37 -18.88 -0.76
C HIS A 358 -12.34 -17.52 -0.03
N LEU A 359 -12.77 -16.45 -0.70
CA LEU A 359 -12.80 -15.11 -0.12
C LEU A 359 -13.85 -14.98 0.99
N LEU A 360 -15.02 -15.59 0.80
CA LEU A 360 -16.12 -15.57 1.78
C LEU A 360 -15.97 -16.62 2.89
N GLY A 361 -15.01 -17.54 2.77
CA GLY A 361 -14.85 -18.65 3.72
C GLY A 361 -15.98 -19.70 3.66
N MET A 362 -16.68 -19.78 2.53
CA MET A 362 -17.78 -20.70 2.28
C MET A 362 -17.33 -21.92 1.48
N LYS A 363 -18.14 -22.97 1.41
CA LYS A 363 -17.88 -24.07 0.47
C LYS A 363 -18.31 -23.65 -0.94
N THR A 364 -17.61 -24.14 -1.96
CA THR A 364 -17.98 -23.91 -3.37
C THR A 364 -19.41 -24.32 -3.69
N SER A 365 -19.89 -25.39 -3.07
CA SER A 365 -21.28 -25.88 -3.19
C SER A 365 -22.34 -24.95 -2.62
N GLU A 366 -21.95 -23.98 -1.77
CA GLU A 366 -22.84 -23.03 -1.11
C GLU A 366 -22.95 -21.70 -1.87
N ILE A 367 -22.12 -21.50 -2.91
CA ILE A 367 -22.15 -20.31 -3.75
C ILE A 367 -23.16 -20.51 -4.88
N ASP A 368 -24.21 -19.70 -4.93
CA ASP A 368 -25.15 -19.68 -6.05
C ASP A 368 -24.62 -18.76 -7.16
N VAL A 369 -24.35 -19.33 -8.34
CA VAL A 369 -23.80 -18.59 -9.48
C VAL A 369 -24.78 -17.60 -10.11
N GLN A 370 -26.08 -17.70 -9.80
CA GLN A 370 -27.14 -16.81 -10.29
C GLN A 370 -27.56 -15.76 -9.25
N GLN A 371 -27.08 -15.87 -8.01
CA GLN A 371 -27.38 -14.90 -6.96
C GLN A 371 -26.41 -13.71 -7.06
N HIS A 372 -26.88 -12.50 -6.77
CA HIS A 372 -25.98 -11.35 -6.78
C HIS A 372 -24.96 -11.49 -5.65
N LEU A 373 -23.69 -11.23 -5.98
CA LEU A 373 -22.58 -11.37 -5.07
C LEU A 373 -22.75 -10.53 -3.79
N ASN A 374 -23.36 -9.35 -3.90
CA ASN A 374 -23.64 -8.46 -2.76
C ASN A 374 -24.54 -9.12 -1.71
N TYR A 375 -25.50 -9.96 -2.11
CA TYR A 375 -26.38 -10.69 -1.19
C TYR A 375 -25.71 -11.91 -0.54
N MET A 376 -24.57 -12.35 -1.07
CA MET A 376 -23.74 -13.43 -0.49
C MET A 376 -22.67 -12.91 0.47
N GLY A 377 -22.63 -11.60 0.72
CA GLY A 377 -21.64 -10.97 1.60
C GLY A 377 -20.37 -10.52 0.86
N LEU A 378 -20.41 -10.44 -0.47
CA LEU A 378 -19.38 -9.73 -1.24
C LEU A 378 -19.54 -8.23 -0.99
N ASP A 379 -18.90 -7.72 0.04
CA ASP A 379 -18.77 -6.28 0.25
C ASP A 379 -17.76 -5.66 -0.74
N SER A 380 -17.63 -4.33 -0.74
CA SER A 380 -16.70 -3.62 -1.64
C SER A 380 -15.24 -4.05 -1.44
N LEU A 381 -14.84 -4.53 -0.25
CA LEU A 381 -13.49 -5.02 0.02
C LEU A 381 -13.27 -6.40 -0.60
N VAL A 382 -14.23 -7.30 -0.45
CA VAL A 382 -14.20 -8.62 -1.08
C VAL A 382 -14.28 -8.48 -2.60
N ALA A 383 -15.05 -7.51 -3.11
CA ALA A 383 -15.11 -7.15 -4.53
C ALA A 383 -13.78 -6.65 -5.09
N VAL A 384 -13.11 -5.72 -4.40
CA VAL A 384 -11.77 -5.24 -4.77
C VAL A 384 -10.77 -6.41 -4.75
N ASN A 385 -10.79 -7.25 -3.70
CA ASN A 385 -9.93 -8.43 -3.61
C ASN A 385 -10.19 -9.44 -4.73
N LEU A 386 -11.47 -9.69 -5.07
CA LEU A 386 -11.86 -10.57 -6.16
C LEU A 386 -11.38 -10.00 -7.50
N ARG A 387 -11.67 -8.73 -7.80
CA ARG A 387 -11.20 -8.03 -9.00
C ARG A 387 -9.68 -8.15 -9.14
N ASN A 388 -8.95 -7.86 -8.07
CA ASN A 388 -7.50 -7.93 -8.05
C ASN A 388 -6.99 -9.33 -8.32
N ARG A 389 -7.57 -10.33 -7.66
CA ARG A 389 -7.21 -11.73 -7.86
C ARG A 389 -7.52 -12.19 -9.28
N LEU A 390 -8.63 -11.77 -9.86
CA LEU A 390 -8.98 -12.05 -11.26
C LEU A 390 -8.03 -11.35 -12.23
N GLN A 391 -7.67 -10.10 -11.98
CA GLN A 391 -6.77 -9.34 -12.83
C GLN A 391 -5.34 -9.91 -12.82
N THR A 392 -4.81 -10.23 -11.63
CA THR A 392 -3.49 -10.87 -11.50
C THR A 392 -3.46 -12.24 -12.15
N LYS A 393 -4.50 -13.06 -11.93
CA LYS A 393 -4.50 -14.47 -12.38
C LYS A 393 -4.90 -14.60 -13.85
N LEU A 394 -6.02 -14.01 -14.25
CA LEU A 394 -6.54 -14.11 -15.62
C LEU A 394 -5.86 -13.15 -16.60
N SER A 395 -5.03 -12.20 -16.13
CA SER A 395 -4.43 -11.14 -16.96
C SER A 395 -5.50 -10.33 -17.72
N VAL A 396 -6.68 -10.16 -17.13
CA VAL A 396 -7.81 -9.40 -17.68
C VAL A 396 -8.06 -8.17 -16.83
N HIS A 397 -8.26 -7.03 -17.47
CA HIS A 397 -8.63 -5.82 -16.75
C HIS A 397 -10.15 -5.76 -16.60
N ILE A 398 -10.63 -5.78 -15.35
CA ILE A 398 -12.05 -5.64 -15.04
C ILE A 398 -12.23 -4.35 -14.24
N PRO A 399 -12.94 -3.34 -14.76
CA PRO A 399 -13.21 -2.11 -14.02
C PRO A 399 -13.87 -2.38 -12.68
N ILE A 400 -13.43 -1.72 -11.61
CA ILE A 400 -14.04 -1.92 -10.28
C ILE A 400 -15.52 -1.53 -10.25
N THR A 401 -15.92 -0.58 -11.10
CA THR A 401 -17.32 -0.16 -11.25
C THR A 401 -18.23 -1.30 -11.64
N LYS A 402 -17.73 -2.29 -12.38
CA LYS A 402 -18.47 -3.53 -12.65
C LYS A 402 -18.82 -4.21 -11.34
N PHE A 403 -17.86 -4.51 -10.48
CA PHE A 403 -18.11 -5.19 -9.20
C PHE A 403 -19.01 -4.42 -8.21
N MET A 404 -19.35 -3.17 -8.49
CA MET A 404 -20.32 -2.39 -7.71
C MET A 404 -21.76 -2.48 -8.28
N GLU A 405 -21.93 -3.05 -9.46
CA GLU A 405 -23.23 -3.40 -10.05
C GLU A 405 -23.78 -4.71 -9.42
N GLU A 406 -25.05 -5.01 -9.63
CA GLU A 406 -25.71 -6.25 -9.18
C GLU A 406 -25.22 -7.49 -9.96
N LEU A 407 -23.92 -7.78 -9.93
CA LEU A 407 -23.33 -8.92 -10.65
C LEU A 407 -23.57 -10.25 -9.97
N THR A 408 -23.79 -11.25 -10.82
CA THR A 408 -23.70 -12.67 -10.49
C THR A 408 -22.37 -13.24 -11.01
N ILE A 409 -22.05 -14.48 -10.66
CA ILE A 409 -20.92 -15.21 -11.29
C ILE A 409 -21.26 -15.57 -12.75
N ALA A 410 -22.54 -15.51 -13.11
CA ALA A 410 -23.02 -15.86 -14.44
C ALA A 410 -22.87 -14.75 -15.48
N ASP A 411 -22.72 -13.50 -15.02
CA ASP A 411 -22.48 -12.29 -15.84
C ASP A 411 -20.98 -12.06 -16.10
#